data_AF-A0A6A6N532-F1
#
_entry.id   AF-A0A6A6N532-F1
#
_cell.length_a   1.000
_cell.length_b   1.000
_cell.length_c   1.000
_cell.angle_alpha   90.00
_cell.angle_beta   90.00
_cell.angle_gamma   90.00
#
_symmetry.space_group_name_H-M   'P 1'
#
loop_
_entity.id
_entity.type
_entity.pdbx_description
1 polymer ?
#
loop_
_entity_poly.entity_id
_entity_poly.type
_entity_poly.pdbx_seq_one_letter_code
_entity_poly.pdbx_strand_id
1 'polypeptide(L)'
;MLKRLAAGERDLYCEVENLIHSQGLELFSLHAFKQNLPKEGYMELSEKATTYAGFNPLALKVLGSHLFNMGIEEWKSEMKKLKGESLEKIEDVLKTSYDELGKIEKKIFLDVACFFKGQNKDEVERTIEVFGFHPKSGIPRLINKSVSSLNEIHMHDLLEQMGKDIVIKECKQPGGRSRLWNYEDISHILTTEMPL
;
A
#
# COMPACT_ATOMS: atom_id res chain seq x y z
N MET A 1 -0.42 -18.67 44.52
CA MET A 1 0.04 -17.40 43.91
C MET A 1 0.02 -17.41 42.37
N LEU A 2 0.26 -18.53 41.68
CA LEU A 2 0.34 -18.56 40.20
C LEU A 2 -0.97 -18.32 39.41
N LYS A 3 -2.16 -18.51 40.03
CA LYS A 3 -3.45 -18.28 39.32
C LYS A 3 -3.84 -16.80 39.14
N ARG A 4 -3.26 -15.86 39.91
CA ARG A 4 -3.61 -14.42 39.81
C ARG A 4 -2.82 -13.67 38.72
N LEU A 5 -1.63 -14.15 38.36
CA LEU A 5 -0.81 -13.54 37.29
C LEU A 5 -1.43 -13.80 35.90
N ALA A 6 -1.94 -15.00 35.66
CA ALA A 6 -2.59 -15.38 34.40
C ALA A 6 -3.98 -14.72 34.16
N ALA A 7 -4.58 -14.09 35.18
CA ALA A 7 -5.80 -13.29 35.00
C ALA A 7 -5.45 -11.90 34.48
N GLY A 8 -4.49 -11.22 35.13
CA GLY A 8 -4.04 -9.89 34.72
C GLY A 8 -3.43 -9.84 33.31
N GLU A 9 -2.66 -10.86 32.91
CA GLU A 9 -2.11 -10.94 31.54
C GLU A 9 -3.17 -11.16 30.45
N ARG A 10 -4.23 -11.92 30.75
CA ARG A 10 -5.34 -12.14 29.80
C ARG A 10 -6.24 -10.92 29.67
N ASP A 11 -6.49 -10.24 30.78
CA ASP A 11 -7.30 -9.02 30.78
C ASP A 11 -6.60 -7.91 29.97
N LEU A 12 -5.27 -7.76 30.11
CA LEU A 12 -4.44 -6.86 29.30
C LEU A 12 -4.47 -7.20 27.79
N TYR A 13 -4.40 -8.48 27.44
CA TYR A 13 -4.47 -8.91 26.03
C TYR A 13 -5.82 -8.57 25.39
N CYS A 14 -6.92 -8.83 26.11
CA CYS A 14 -8.26 -8.47 25.67
C CYS A 14 -8.45 -6.96 25.51
N GLU A 15 -7.90 -6.15 26.43
CA GLU A 15 -7.95 -4.67 26.32
C GLU A 15 -7.19 -4.16 25.09
N VAL A 16 -6.00 -4.72 24.81
CA VAL A 16 -5.20 -4.36 23.63
C VAL A 16 -5.91 -4.76 22.33
N GLU A 17 -6.51 -5.95 22.26
CA GLU A 17 -7.28 -6.38 21.08
C GLU A 17 -8.48 -5.47 20.80
N ASN A 18 -9.23 -5.11 21.85
CA ASN A 18 -10.36 -4.18 21.72
C ASN A 18 -9.90 -2.79 21.27
N LEU A 19 -8.75 -2.32 21.76
CA LEU A 19 -8.17 -1.05 21.34
C LEU A 19 -7.76 -1.07 19.85
N ILE A 20 -7.11 -2.14 19.40
CA ILE A 20 -6.74 -2.31 17.98
C ILE A 20 -7.99 -2.35 17.10
N HIS A 21 -9.02 -3.06 17.52
CA HIS A 21 -10.27 -3.17 16.77
C HIS A 21 -10.97 -1.81 16.64
N SER A 22 -11.15 -1.10 17.76
CA SER A 22 -11.80 0.22 17.79
C SER A 22 -11.03 1.26 16.97
N GLN A 23 -9.71 1.36 17.16
CA GLN A 23 -8.87 2.30 16.40
C GLN A 23 -8.82 1.96 14.91
N GLY A 24 -8.79 0.67 14.57
CA GLY A 24 -8.80 0.21 13.18
C GLY A 24 -10.11 0.57 12.48
N LEU A 25 -11.25 0.38 13.16
CA LEU A 25 -12.57 0.76 12.64
C LEU A 25 -12.71 2.27 12.49
N GLU A 26 -12.23 3.05 13.44
CA GLU A 26 -12.21 4.51 13.36
C GLU A 26 -11.36 5.00 12.19
N LEU A 27 -10.14 4.49 12.06
CA LEU A 27 -9.23 4.83 10.98
C LEU A 27 -9.83 4.48 9.62
N PHE A 28 -10.40 3.29 9.47
CA PHE A 28 -11.08 2.90 8.25
C PHE A 28 -12.26 3.83 7.92
N SER A 29 -13.08 4.14 8.93
CA SER A 29 -14.28 4.97 8.78
C SER A 29 -13.94 6.40 8.36
N LEU A 30 -12.86 6.97 8.91
CA LEU A 30 -12.35 8.28 8.51
C LEU A 30 -12.06 8.33 7.00
N HIS A 31 -11.57 7.24 6.42
CA HIS A 31 -11.25 7.18 5.00
C HIS A 31 -12.45 6.82 4.12
N ALA A 32 -13.28 5.85 4.53
CA ALA A 32 -14.45 5.35 3.80
C ALA A 32 -15.71 6.24 3.88
N PHE A 33 -15.86 7.00 4.97
CA PHE A 33 -17.08 7.77 5.25
C PHE A 33 -16.83 9.24 5.57
N LYS A 34 -15.58 9.64 5.81
CA LYS A 34 -15.20 10.99 6.30
C LYS A 34 -15.80 11.31 7.68
N GLN A 35 -15.98 10.28 8.51
CA GLN A 35 -16.47 10.35 9.88
C GLN A 35 -15.87 9.20 10.70
N ASN A 36 -15.90 9.31 12.03
CA ASN A 36 -15.19 8.37 12.91
C ASN A 36 -15.85 6.98 13.01
N LEU A 37 -17.10 6.84 12.58
CA LEU A 37 -17.87 5.60 12.68
C LEU A 37 -18.48 5.21 11.34
N PRO A 38 -18.76 3.92 11.11
CA PRO A 38 -19.50 3.48 9.94
C PRO A 38 -20.87 4.15 9.83
N LYS A 39 -21.33 4.37 8.60
CA LYS A 39 -22.72 4.79 8.34
C LYS A 39 -23.70 3.68 8.76
N GLU A 40 -24.95 4.04 9.01
CA GLU A 40 -26.00 3.07 9.28
C GLU A 40 -26.11 2.05 8.13
N GLY A 41 -26.16 0.76 8.45
CA GLY A 41 -26.14 -0.34 7.47
C GLY A 41 -24.74 -0.75 6.99
N TYR A 42 -23.67 -0.03 7.36
CA TYR A 42 -22.29 -0.30 6.94
C TYR A 42 -21.42 -0.92 8.06
N MET A 43 -21.95 -1.12 9.27
CA MET A 43 -21.18 -1.60 10.43
C MET A 43 -20.52 -2.96 10.17
N GLU A 44 -21.32 -3.99 9.86
CA GLU A 44 -20.84 -5.35 9.64
C GLU A 44 -19.87 -5.45 8.44
N LEU A 45 -20.10 -4.64 7.41
CA LEU A 45 -19.23 -4.57 6.24
C LEU A 45 -17.88 -3.91 6.57
N SER A 46 -17.91 -2.85 7.39
CA SER A 46 -16.70 -2.20 7.89
C SER A 46 -15.86 -3.15 8.73
N GLU A 47 -16.46 -3.90 9.66
CA GLU A 47 -15.75 -4.90 10.48
C GLU A 47 -15.10 -6.00 9.63
N LYS A 48 -15.81 -6.47 8.60
CA LYS A 48 -15.27 -7.44 7.64
C LYS A 48 -14.10 -6.86 6.84
N ALA A 49 -14.18 -5.59 6.45
CA ALA A 49 -13.12 -4.90 5.71
C ALA A 49 -11.89 -4.63 6.59
N THR A 50 -12.06 -4.20 7.84
CA THR A 50 -10.94 -3.97 8.76
C THR A 50 -10.22 -5.25 9.12
N THR A 51 -10.98 -6.33 9.34
CA THR A 51 -10.45 -7.69 9.54
C THR A 51 -9.70 -8.17 8.29
N TYR A 52 -10.23 -7.90 7.09
CA TYR A 52 -9.56 -8.26 5.83
C TYR A 52 -8.21 -7.55 5.68
N ALA A 53 -8.17 -6.26 6.02
CA ALA A 53 -6.95 -5.45 6.04
C ALA A 53 -5.97 -5.82 7.18
N GLY A 54 -6.32 -6.79 8.04
CA GLY A 54 -5.48 -7.24 9.16
C GLY A 54 -5.18 -6.15 10.17
N PHE A 55 -6.06 -5.14 10.29
CA PHE A 55 -5.85 -3.94 11.11
C PHE A 55 -4.55 -3.17 10.81
N ASN A 56 -3.94 -3.39 9.64
CA ASN A 56 -2.75 -2.66 9.23
C ASN A 56 -3.15 -1.21 8.89
N PRO A 57 -2.55 -0.18 9.53
CA PRO A 57 -2.97 1.20 9.33
C PRO A 57 -2.94 1.68 7.88
N LEU A 58 -1.93 1.27 7.10
CA LEU A 58 -1.86 1.64 5.69
C LEU A 58 -2.95 0.94 4.87
N ALA A 59 -3.12 -0.37 5.06
CA ALA A 59 -4.16 -1.13 4.37
C ALA A 59 -5.56 -0.59 4.70
N LEU A 60 -5.83 -0.22 5.95
CA LEU A 60 -7.11 0.38 6.36
C LEU A 60 -7.37 1.71 5.64
N LYS A 61 -6.36 2.59 5.54
CA LYS A 61 -6.48 3.86 4.83
C LYS A 61 -6.73 3.67 3.34
N VAL A 62 -5.98 2.75 2.72
CA VAL A 62 -6.11 2.44 1.29
C VAL A 62 -7.48 1.83 1.00
N LEU A 63 -7.85 0.77 1.74
CA LEU A 63 -9.12 0.08 1.56
C LEU A 63 -10.31 1.01 1.82
N GLY A 64 -10.26 1.80 2.89
CA GLY A 64 -11.31 2.77 3.19
C GLY A 64 -11.44 3.81 2.07
N SER A 65 -10.33 4.33 1.56
CA SER A 65 -10.36 5.34 0.48
C SER A 65 -10.86 4.75 -0.84
N HIS A 66 -10.49 3.52 -1.16
CA HIS A 66 -10.95 2.80 -2.35
C HIS A 66 -12.47 2.59 -2.34
N LEU A 67 -13.02 2.34 -1.16
CA LEU A 67 -14.44 2.02 -0.97
C LEU A 67 -15.31 3.25 -0.69
N PHE A 68 -14.71 4.45 -0.73
CA PHE A 68 -15.39 5.70 -0.48
C PHE A 68 -16.52 5.93 -1.50
N ASN A 69 -17.69 6.32 -1.01
CA ASN A 69 -18.87 6.67 -1.79
C ASN A 69 -19.51 5.50 -2.59
N MET A 70 -19.09 4.26 -2.35
CA MET A 70 -19.73 3.07 -2.93
C MET A 70 -21.03 2.71 -2.19
N GLY A 71 -22.00 2.16 -2.93
CA GLY A 71 -23.22 1.59 -2.34
C GLY A 71 -22.99 0.19 -1.75
N ILE A 72 -23.87 -0.28 -0.86
CA ILE A 72 -23.73 -1.58 -0.16
C ILE A 72 -23.46 -2.76 -1.11
N GLU A 73 -24.18 -2.86 -2.23
CA GLU A 73 -24.03 -3.99 -3.16
C GLU A 73 -22.74 -3.92 -3.98
N GLU A 74 -22.35 -2.71 -4.41
CA GLU A 74 -21.05 -2.46 -5.03
C GLU A 74 -19.92 -2.83 -4.07
N TRP A 75 -20.08 -2.46 -2.80
CA TRP A 75 -19.11 -2.73 -1.75
C TRP A 75 -18.90 -4.23 -1.53
N LYS A 76 -19.98 -5.00 -1.45
CA LYS A 76 -19.94 -6.47 -1.36
C LYS A 76 -19.26 -7.10 -2.58
N SER A 77 -19.54 -6.58 -3.77
CA SER A 77 -18.94 -7.06 -5.02
C SER A 77 -17.42 -6.84 -5.01
N GLU A 78 -16.96 -5.64 -4.66
CA GLU A 78 -15.53 -5.33 -4.62
C GLU A 78 -14.80 -6.13 -3.54
N MET A 79 -15.40 -6.27 -2.35
CA MET A 79 -14.84 -7.11 -1.28
C MET A 79 -14.78 -8.59 -1.66
N LYS A 80 -15.69 -9.08 -2.51
CA LYS A 80 -15.66 -10.46 -3.03
C LYS A 80 -14.53 -10.64 -4.02
N LYS A 81 -14.31 -9.66 -4.91
CA LYS A 81 -13.21 -9.64 -5.87
C LYS A 81 -11.86 -9.67 -5.16
N LEU A 82 -11.64 -8.78 -4.19
CA LEU A 82 -10.40 -8.75 -3.39
C LEU A 82 -10.08 -10.10 -2.74
N LYS A 83 -11.08 -10.75 -2.13
CA LYS A 83 -10.91 -12.06 -1.49
C LYS A 83 -10.61 -13.22 -2.45
N GLY A 84 -10.93 -13.06 -3.75
CA GLY A 84 -10.73 -14.09 -4.76
C GLY A 84 -9.39 -13.99 -5.49
N GLU A 85 -8.68 -12.86 -5.39
CA GLU A 85 -7.51 -12.55 -6.23
C GLU A 85 -6.18 -12.99 -5.60
N SER A 86 -6.03 -13.04 -4.26
CA SER A 86 -4.84 -13.62 -3.64
C SER A 86 -5.05 -14.16 -2.21
N LEU A 87 -4.07 -14.93 -1.73
CA LEU A 87 -3.96 -15.33 -0.31
C LEU A 87 -3.33 -14.22 0.56
N GLU A 88 -2.72 -13.21 -0.07
CA GLU A 88 -1.96 -12.13 0.52
C GLU A 88 -2.82 -10.86 0.60
N LYS A 89 -3.80 -10.89 1.52
CA LYS A 89 -4.86 -9.88 1.65
C LYS A 89 -4.36 -8.43 1.65
N ILE A 90 -3.20 -8.15 2.25
CA ILE A 90 -2.63 -6.80 2.33
C ILE A 90 -2.14 -6.34 0.95
N GLU A 91 -1.52 -7.22 0.16
CA GLU A 91 -1.05 -6.88 -1.19
C GLU A 91 -2.23 -6.51 -2.10
N ASP A 92 -3.33 -7.28 -2.03
CA ASP A 92 -4.54 -6.98 -2.81
C ASP A 92 -5.10 -5.60 -2.48
N VAL A 93 -5.14 -5.25 -1.19
CA VAL A 93 -5.57 -3.92 -0.75
C VAL A 93 -4.64 -2.84 -1.29
N LEU A 94 -3.33 -2.99 -1.16
CA LEU A 94 -2.38 -1.98 -1.61
C LEU A 94 -2.41 -1.83 -3.13
N LYS A 95 -2.61 -2.93 -3.86
CA LYS A 95 -2.65 -2.98 -5.31
C LYS A 95 -3.83 -2.22 -5.90
N THR A 96 -4.99 -2.15 -5.24
CA THR A 96 -6.11 -1.32 -5.73
C THR A 96 -5.70 0.14 -5.90
N SER A 97 -4.92 0.67 -4.95
CA SER A 97 -4.44 2.04 -5.02
C SER A 97 -3.49 2.28 -6.18
N TYR A 98 -2.68 1.27 -6.53
CA TYR A 98 -1.80 1.27 -7.69
C TYR A 98 -2.59 1.15 -8.98
N ASP A 99 -3.57 0.25 -9.04
CA ASP A 99 -4.31 -0.04 -10.26
C ASP A 99 -5.15 1.15 -10.76
N GLU A 100 -5.63 1.98 -9.84
CA GLU A 100 -6.30 3.26 -10.11
C GLU A 100 -5.38 4.36 -10.68
N LEU A 101 -4.06 4.20 -10.59
CA LEU A 101 -3.11 5.19 -11.10
C LEU A 101 -3.11 5.24 -12.64
N GLY A 102 -2.96 6.44 -13.17
CA GLY A 102 -2.70 6.65 -14.60
C GLY A 102 -1.35 6.04 -15.03
N LYS A 103 -1.18 5.80 -16.32
CA LYS A 103 0.03 5.16 -16.89
C LYS A 103 1.33 5.84 -16.47
N ILE A 104 1.35 7.17 -16.39
CA ILE A 104 2.54 7.94 -15.97
C ILE A 104 2.77 7.80 -14.47
N GLU A 105 1.71 7.90 -13.66
CA GLU A 105 1.78 7.76 -12.20
C GLU A 105 2.27 6.37 -11.80
N LYS A 106 1.84 5.31 -12.50
CA LYS A 106 2.35 3.95 -12.31
C LYS A 106 3.86 3.85 -12.55
N LYS A 107 4.37 4.50 -13.60
CA LYS A 107 5.83 4.53 -13.87
C LYS A 107 6.58 5.23 -12.75
N ILE A 108 6.11 6.41 -12.33
CA ILE A 108 6.71 7.17 -11.23
C ILE A 108 6.69 6.36 -9.93
N PHE A 109 5.57 5.69 -9.61
CA PHE A 109 5.48 4.83 -8.44
C PHE A 109 6.55 3.75 -8.44
N LEU A 110 6.73 3.05 -9.57
CA LEU A 110 7.76 2.00 -9.70
C LEU A 110 9.17 2.57 -9.62
N ASP A 111 9.42 3.74 -10.20
CA ASP A 111 10.73 4.42 -10.10
C ASP A 111 11.04 4.81 -8.65
N VAL A 112 10.05 5.29 -7.91
CA VAL A 112 10.21 5.60 -6.48
C VAL A 112 10.48 4.34 -5.66
N ALA A 113 9.73 3.26 -5.90
CA ALA A 113 9.91 1.99 -5.20
C ALA A 113 11.29 1.36 -5.47
N CYS A 114 11.80 1.49 -6.70
CA CYS A 114 13.07 0.89 -7.07
C CYS A 114 14.29 1.74 -6.69
N PHE A 115 14.19 3.07 -6.79
CA PHE A 115 15.37 3.95 -6.79
C PHE A 115 15.30 5.12 -5.82
N PHE A 116 14.12 5.74 -5.66
CA PHE A 116 14.04 7.08 -5.07
C PHE A 116 13.57 7.12 -3.62
N LYS A 117 13.30 5.99 -2.97
CA LYS A 117 13.04 5.97 -1.52
C LYS A 117 14.22 6.58 -0.74
N GLY A 118 13.92 7.52 0.15
CA GLY A 118 14.89 8.24 0.98
C GLY A 118 15.66 9.35 0.26
N GLN A 119 15.40 9.58 -1.03
CA GLN A 119 16.09 10.62 -1.80
C GLN A 119 15.46 11.99 -1.58
N ASN A 120 16.23 13.05 -1.84
CA ASN A 120 15.73 14.42 -1.76
C ASN A 120 14.60 14.66 -2.76
N LYS A 121 13.50 15.24 -2.27
CA LYS A 121 12.29 15.43 -3.07
C LYS A 121 12.52 16.31 -4.31
N ASP A 122 13.21 17.44 -4.16
CA ASP A 122 13.42 18.40 -5.25
C ASP A 122 14.33 17.83 -6.36
N GLU A 123 15.26 16.95 -5.99
CA GLU A 123 16.12 16.22 -6.94
C GLU A 123 15.32 15.18 -7.74
N VAL A 124 14.45 14.43 -7.05
CA VAL A 124 13.58 13.43 -7.68
C VAL A 124 12.57 14.11 -8.61
N GLU A 125 11.97 15.22 -8.18
CA GLU A 125 11.06 16.02 -9.01
C GLU A 125 11.77 16.51 -10.28
N ARG A 126 12.95 17.13 -10.17
CA ARG A 126 13.74 17.55 -11.33
C ARG A 126 14.08 16.40 -12.26
N THR A 127 14.47 15.25 -11.70
CA THR A 127 14.81 14.06 -12.48
C THR A 127 13.60 13.56 -13.27
N ILE A 128 12.43 13.51 -12.65
CA ILE A 128 11.17 13.09 -13.29
C ILE A 128 10.73 14.10 -14.37
N GLU A 129 10.94 15.41 -14.16
CA GLU A 129 10.69 16.45 -15.19
C GLU A 129 11.58 16.24 -16.42
N VAL A 130 12.86 15.91 -16.23
CA VAL A 130 13.81 15.65 -17.33
C VAL A 130 13.40 14.44 -18.17
N PHE A 131 12.79 13.42 -17.55
CA PHE A 131 12.25 12.27 -18.28
C PHE A 131 10.93 12.56 -19.03
N GLY A 132 10.48 13.81 -19.07
CA GLY A 132 9.31 14.24 -19.84
C GLY A 132 7.97 13.96 -19.13
N PHE A 133 8.00 13.67 -17.83
CA PHE A 133 6.79 13.54 -17.02
C PHE A 133 6.40 14.89 -16.42
N HIS A 134 5.14 15.00 -15.99
CA HIS A 134 4.63 16.16 -15.26
C HIS A 134 4.51 15.82 -13.76
N PRO A 135 5.61 15.88 -12.98
CA PRO A 135 5.62 15.47 -11.57
C PRO A 135 4.68 16.29 -10.70
N LYS A 136 4.45 17.57 -11.05
CA LYS A 136 3.55 18.48 -10.32
C LYS A 136 2.10 18.00 -10.24
N SER A 137 1.66 17.08 -11.09
CA SER A 137 0.33 16.45 -11.00
C SER A 137 0.38 15.02 -10.47
N GLY A 138 1.39 14.23 -10.83
CA GLY A 138 1.51 12.82 -10.45
C GLY A 138 2.02 12.59 -9.02
N ILE A 139 3.04 13.33 -8.59
CA ILE A 139 3.66 13.14 -7.26
C ILE A 139 2.70 13.54 -6.13
N PRO A 140 1.95 14.67 -6.19
CA PRO A 140 0.92 14.97 -5.18
C PRO A 140 -0.17 13.91 -5.03
N ARG A 141 -0.52 13.21 -6.12
CA ARG A 141 -1.49 12.10 -6.09
C ARG A 141 -0.91 10.85 -5.41
N LEU A 142 0.37 10.57 -5.63
CA LEU A 142 1.11 9.53 -4.91
C LEU A 142 1.33 9.90 -3.44
N ILE A 143 1.61 11.18 -3.14
CA ILE A 143 1.73 11.76 -1.80
C ILE A 143 0.44 11.57 -1.01
N ASN A 144 -0.69 12.00 -1.56
CA ASN A 144 -2.01 11.90 -0.91
C ASN A 144 -2.39 10.44 -0.58
N LYS A 145 -1.82 9.48 -1.31
CA LYS A 145 -2.12 8.06 -1.11
C LYS A 145 -1.10 7.32 -0.26
N SER A 146 0.13 7.82 -0.05
CA SER A 146 1.12 7.16 0.85
C SER A 146 2.56 7.73 0.90
N VAL A 147 2.95 8.73 0.10
CA VAL A 147 4.38 8.97 -0.16
C VAL A 147 4.86 10.43 0.00
N SER A 148 5.03 10.99 1.22
CA SER A 148 6.04 12.06 1.47
C SER A 148 6.14 12.57 2.91
N SER A 149 7.33 13.07 3.28
CA SER A 149 7.57 14.06 4.35
C SER A 149 8.08 15.38 3.74
N LEU A 150 8.48 16.36 4.56
CA LEU A 150 8.76 17.76 4.16
C LEU A 150 9.93 17.94 3.17
N ASN A 151 10.90 17.02 3.05
CA ASN A 151 12.06 17.20 2.15
C ASN A 151 12.60 15.91 1.50
N GLU A 152 12.10 14.74 1.87
CA GLU A 152 12.53 13.44 1.35
C GLU A 152 11.35 12.63 0.83
N ILE A 153 11.61 11.80 -0.18
CA ILE A 153 10.66 10.83 -0.70
C ILE A 153 10.58 9.66 0.28
N HIS A 154 9.49 9.56 1.03
CA HIS A 154 9.20 8.38 1.85
C HIS A 154 8.18 7.51 1.16
N MET A 155 8.46 6.22 1.02
CA MET A 155 7.48 5.22 0.63
C MET A 155 7.42 4.17 1.74
N HIS A 156 6.21 3.79 2.15
CA HIS A 156 6.04 2.75 3.15
C HIS A 156 6.62 1.42 2.64
N ASP A 157 7.30 0.65 3.49
CA ASP A 157 8.03 -0.57 3.10
C ASP A 157 7.14 -1.56 2.33
N LEU A 158 5.89 -1.74 2.75
CA LEU A 158 4.92 -2.58 2.04
C LEU A 158 4.63 -2.11 0.60
N LEU A 159 4.60 -0.80 0.33
CA LEU A 159 4.39 -0.27 -1.01
C LEU A 159 5.66 -0.36 -1.87
N GLU A 160 6.81 -0.16 -1.25
CA GLU A 160 8.10 -0.39 -1.90
C GLU A 160 8.21 -1.85 -2.33
N GLN A 161 7.91 -2.78 -1.42
CA GLN A 161 7.92 -4.21 -1.68
C GLN A 161 6.94 -4.57 -2.81
N MET A 162 5.68 -4.13 -2.71
CA MET A 162 4.68 -4.34 -3.77
C MET A 162 5.16 -3.79 -5.12
N GLY A 163 5.76 -2.60 -5.16
CA GLY A 163 6.30 -2.01 -6.39
C GLY A 163 7.42 -2.86 -7.00
N LYS A 164 8.33 -3.35 -6.17
CA LYS A 164 9.41 -4.27 -6.58
C LYS A 164 8.85 -5.60 -7.10
N ASP A 165 7.84 -6.14 -6.43
CA ASP A 165 7.22 -7.41 -6.84
C ASP A 165 6.46 -7.28 -8.17
N ILE A 166 5.85 -6.13 -8.44
CA ILE A 166 5.27 -5.82 -9.75
C ILE A 166 6.35 -5.91 -10.84
N VAL A 167 7.53 -5.33 -10.62
CA VAL A 167 8.62 -5.38 -11.61
C VAL A 167 9.20 -6.80 -11.76
N ILE A 168 9.35 -7.56 -10.67
CA ILE A 168 9.77 -8.97 -10.73
C ILE A 168 8.79 -9.80 -11.56
N LYS A 169 7.49 -9.53 -11.45
CA LYS A 169 6.43 -10.23 -12.19
C LYS A 169 6.40 -9.87 -13.68
N GLU A 170 7.05 -8.80 -14.14
CA GLU A 170 7.14 -8.44 -15.58
C GLU A 170 7.91 -9.50 -16.38
N CYS A 171 9.04 -9.96 -15.85
CA CYS A 171 9.85 -11.00 -16.47
C CYS A 171 10.64 -11.77 -15.41
N LYS A 172 10.65 -13.09 -15.55
CA LYS A 172 11.47 -13.96 -14.69
C LYS A 172 12.96 -13.62 -14.81
N GLN A 173 13.43 -13.34 -16.04
CA GLN A 173 14.81 -12.95 -16.30
C GLN A 173 15.02 -11.48 -15.98
N PRO A 174 16.04 -11.12 -15.16
CA PRO A 174 16.33 -9.73 -14.84
C PRO A 174 16.43 -8.81 -16.06
N GLY A 175 17.12 -9.22 -17.12
CA GLY A 175 17.32 -8.40 -18.34
C GLY A 175 16.04 -8.03 -19.09
N GLY A 176 14.93 -8.74 -18.86
CA GLY A 176 13.63 -8.44 -19.47
C GLY A 176 12.72 -7.54 -18.62
N ARG A 177 13.15 -7.11 -17.43
CA ARG A 177 12.37 -6.25 -16.54
C ARG A 177 12.56 -4.79 -16.91
N SER A 178 11.54 -3.97 -16.68
CA SER A 178 11.60 -2.53 -16.97
C SER A 178 12.56 -1.77 -16.06
N ARG A 179 12.83 -2.28 -14.85
CA ARG A 179 13.71 -1.69 -13.85
C ARG A 179 14.55 -2.77 -13.16
N LEU A 180 15.74 -2.38 -12.73
CA LEU A 180 16.69 -3.20 -11.98
C LEU A 180 17.26 -2.39 -10.84
N TRP A 181 17.06 -2.83 -9.60
CA TRP A 181 17.57 -2.16 -8.40
C TRP A 181 18.49 -3.06 -7.57
N ASN A 182 18.43 -4.39 -7.75
CA ASN A 182 19.31 -5.32 -7.04
C ASN A 182 20.68 -5.36 -7.75
N TYR A 183 21.73 -5.09 -6.99
CA TYR A 183 23.11 -5.17 -7.45
C TYR A 183 23.47 -6.53 -8.06
N GLU A 184 22.98 -7.63 -7.49
CA GLU A 184 23.24 -8.98 -7.98
C GLU A 184 22.67 -9.20 -9.38
N ASP A 185 21.41 -8.78 -9.58
CA ASP A 185 20.74 -8.86 -10.88
C ASP A 185 21.45 -8.00 -11.93
N ILE A 186 21.85 -6.78 -11.55
CA ILE A 186 22.59 -5.86 -12.44
C ILE A 186 23.96 -6.46 -12.81
N SER A 187 24.70 -6.95 -11.82
CA SER A 187 26.01 -7.58 -12.04
C SER A 187 25.91 -8.82 -12.91
N HIS A 188 24.87 -9.63 -12.72
CA HIS A 188 24.61 -10.80 -13.55
C HIS A 188 24.40 -10.39 -15.00
N ILE A 189 23.47 -9.49 -15.30
CA ILE A 189 23.21 -9.04 -16.69
C ILE A 189 24.47 -8.48 -17.35
N LEU A 190 25.20 -7.61 -16.64
CA LEU A 190 26.42 -6.99 -17.18
C LEU A 190 27.53 -8.00 -17.47
N THR A 191 27.52 -9.17 -16.83
CA THR A 191 28.55 -10.21 -17.01
C THR A 191 28.12 -11.35 -17.93
N THR A 192 26.82 -11.63 -18.08
CA THR A 192 26.33 -12.76 -18.89
C THR A 192 25.56 -12.39 -20.15
N GLU A 193 24.99 -11.18 -20.27
CA GLU A 193 24.15 -10.80 -21.43
C GLU A 193 24.78 -9.75 -22.36
N MET A 194 25.93 -9.18 -21.98
CA MET A 194 26.75 -8.33 -22.87
C MET A 194 28.07 -9.04 -23.21
N PRO A 195 28.12 -9.93 -24.23
CA PRO A 195 29.41 -10.34 -24.76
C PRO A 195 30.08 -9.13 -25.40
N LEU A 196 31.34 -8.89 -25.04
CA LEU A 196 32.23 -7.90 -25.66
C LEU A 196 32.28 -8.05 -27.19
#